data_AF-A0AAJ1F781-F1
#
_entry.id   AF-A0AAJ1F781-F1
#
_cell.length_a   1.000
_cell.length_b   1.000
_cell.length_c   1.000
_cell.angle_alpha   90.00
_cell.angle_beta   90.00
_cell.angle_gamma   90.00
#
_symmetry.space_group_name_H-M   'P 1'
#
loop_
_entity.id
_entity.type
_entity.pdbx_description
1 polymer ?
#
loop_
_entity_poly.entity_id
_entity_poly.type
_entity_poly.pdbx_seq_one_letter_code
_entity_poly.pdbx_strand_id
1 'polypeptide(L)'
;MFIPLHDRNSLRHIRMQYVTIGLILTNALVFAFTNMLVPESVIQASVYGLGFIPAVVFDYAALDPSLAIVPPDATLITYAFLHSNLMHLGSNMLFLWVFGDNVEDALGHVRFLLFYLACAAAGALFHGLVGPTSQSPLIGASGAVSGVVAAYLMLHPKVRVWVLVLFRFPLPLPAFLPLLFWIGQQFAMLAIDGEGEVSWGAHVGGIIAGALLVVFMRRRGVPLFDRTIVTPKAVEHRQVAPLTTPVAPPSPPRQTVHWGR
;
A
#
# COMPACT_ATOMS: atom_id res chain seq x y z
N MET A 1 -2.95 13.60 -9.79
CA MET A 1 -2.71 12.15 -9.69
C MET A 1 -1.22 11.88 -9.88
N PHE A 2 -0.60 11.11 -8.99
CA PHE A 2 0.78 10.65 -9.14
C PHE A 2 0.76 9.11 -9.17
N ILE A 3 1.65 8.50 -9.96
CA ILE A 3 1.74 7.04 -10.05
C ILE A 3 2.98 6.60 -9.26
N PRO A 4 2.81 5.92 -8.11
CA PRO A 4 3.93 5.32 -7.41
C PRO A 4 4.46 4.11 -8.20
N LEU A 5 5.77 3.95 -8.28
CA LEU A 5 6.41 2.84 -8.98
C LEU A 5 6.99 1.81 -8.01
N HIS A 6 7.79 2.26 -7.05
CA HIS A 6 8.42 1.45 -6.01
C HIS A 6 9.08 2.37 -4.97
N ASP A 7 9.31 1.89 -3.76
CA ASP A 7 10.13 2.56 -2.76
C ASP A 7 11.58 2.00 -2.73
N ARG A 8 12.38 2.35 -1.73
CA ARG A 8 13.75 1.79 -1.56
C ARG A 8 13.93 1.12 -0.19
N ASN A 9 12.85 0.91 0.54
CA ASN A 9 12.92 0.34 1.86
C ASN A 9 12.95 -1.19 1.75
N SER A 10 13.76 -1.81 2.61
CA SER A 10 13.84 -3.27 2.67
C SER A 10 13.07 -3.77 3.89
N LEU A 11 12.44 -4.94 3.74
CA LEU A 11 11.76 -5.62 4.83
C LEU A 11 12.76 -5.96 5.94
N ARG A 12 12.43 -5.63 7.20
CA ARG A 12 13.32 -5.83 8.35
C ARG A 12 12.86 -6.94 9.28
N HIS A 13 11.55 -7.17 9.38
CA HIS A 13 10.93 -8.03 10.37
C HIS A 13 10.22 -9.25 9.75
N ILE A 14 9.71 -9.12 8.53
CA ILE A 14 9.06 -10.21 7.80
C ILE A 14 9.93 -10.67 6.63
N ARG A 15 9.78 -11.94 6.23
CA ARG A 15 10.49 -12.50 5.06
C ARG A 15 9.87 -12.04 3.74
N MET A 16 8.55 -11.90 3.72
CA MET A 16 7.76 -11.57 2.52
C MET A 16 6.41 -11.00 2.96
N GLN A 17 5.84 -10.13 2.12
CA GLN A 17 4.55 -9.47 2.30
C GLN A 17 3.35 -10.37 1.92
N TYR A 18 3.20 -11.50 2.62
CA TYR A 18 2.18 -12.51 2.29
C TYR A 18 0.75 -11.98 2.32
N VAL A 19 0.44 -11.09 3.26
CA VAL A 19 -0.92 -10.56 3.40
C VAL A 19 -1.20 -9.56 2.30
N THR A 20 -0.25 -8.69 1.96
CA THR A 20 -0.38 -7.76 0.83
C THR A 20 -0.62 -8.52 -0.48
N ILE A 21 0.17 -9.57 -0.75
CA ILE A 21 -0.01 -10.44 -1.91
C ILE A 21 -1.39 -11.13 -1.86
N GLY A 22 -1.76 -11.67 -0.70
CA GLY A 22 -3.06 -12.34 -0.52
C GLY A 22 -4.24 -11.41 -0.78
N LEU A 23 -4.19 -10.17 -0.30
CA LEU A 23 -5.20 -9.15 -0.57
C LEU A 23 -5.28 -8.81 -2.05
N ILE A 24 -4.13 -8.66 -2.73
CA ILE A 24 -4.10 -8.39 -4.18
C ILE A 24 -4.72 -9.54 -4.96
N LEU A 25 -4.34 -10.78 -4.67
CA LEU A 25 -4.90 -11.96 -5.31
C LEU A 25 -6.40 -12.09 -5.04
N THR A 26 -6.83 -11.84 -3.81
CA THR A 26 -8.26 -11.88 -3.44
C THR A 26 -9.05 -10.86 -4.25
N ASN A 27 -8.59 -9.62 -4.34
CA ASN A 27 -9.23 -8.57 -5.13
C ASN A 27 -9.28 -8.90 -6.62
N ALA A 28 -8.20 -9.45 -7.18
CA ALA A 28 -8.16 -9.87 -8.57
C ALA A 28 -9.14 -11.02 -8.86
N LEU A 29 -9.24 -12.00 -7.95
CA LEU A 29 -10.19 -13.10 -8.05
C LEU A 29 -11.63 -12.60 -7.95
N VAL A 30 -11.95 -11.77 -6.94
CA VAL A 30 -13.28 -11.18 -6.80
C VAL A 30 -13.65 -10.41 -8.06
N PHE A 31 -12.76 -9.56 -8.58
CA PHE A 31 -13.00 -8.83 -9.82
C PHE A 31 -13.27 -9.75 -11.02
N ALA A 32 -12.52 -10.85 -11.16
CA ALA A 32 -12.75 -11.82 -12.23
C ALA A 32 -14.16 -12.43 -12.13
N PHE A 33 -14.58 -12.84 -10.93
CA PHE A 33 -15.88 -13.49 -10.71
C PHE A 33 -17.07 -12.53 -10.64
N THR A 34 -16.85 -11.23 -10.40
CA THR A 34 -17.95 -10.24 -10.34
C THR A 34 -18.05 -9.35 -11.58
N ASN A 35 -17.01 -9.28 -12.43
CA ASN A 35 -17.01 -8.40 -13.62
C ASN A 35 -16.62 -9.10 -14.93
N MET A 36 -15.69 -10.06 -14.94
CA MET A 36 -15.15 -10.60 -16.19
C MET A 36 -15.81 -11.90 -16.66
N LEU A 37 -16.26 -12.74 -15.72
CA LEU A 37 -16.73 -14.10 -16.00
C LEU A 37 -18.26 -14.25 -15.92
N VAL A 38 -18.99 -13.14 -15.81
CA VAL A 38 -20.43 -13.12 -15.55
C VAL A 38 -21.18 -12.13 -16.44
N PRO A 39 -22.49 -12.34 -16.71
CA PRO A 39 -23.32 -11.39 -17.43
C PRO A 39 -23.51 -10.07 -16.65
N GLU A 40 -23.84 -8.99 -17.36
CA GLU A 40 -24.03 -7.64 -16.78
C GLU A 40 -25.03 -7.59 -15.62
N SER A 41 -26.11 -8.37 -15.68
CA SER A 41 -27.10 -8.49 -14.59
C SER A 41 -26.47 -8.98 -13.28
N VAL A 42 -25.52 -9.89 -13.35
CA VAL A 42 -24.79 -10.42 -12.18
C VAL A 42 -23.76 -9.40 -11.67
N ILE A 43 -23.18 -8.59 -12.56
CA ILE A 43 -22.29 -7.49 -12.17
C ILE A 43 -23.06 -6.49 -11.29
N GLN A 44 -24.24 -6.04 -11.76
CA GLN A 44 -25.09 -5.12 -11.01
C GLN A 44 -25.54 -5.74 -9.68
N ALA A 45 -26.00 -7.00 -9.69
CA ALA A 45 -26.39 -7.70 -8.47
C ALA A 45 -25.22 -7.82 -7.47
N SER A 46 -23.99 -8.03 -7.94
CA SER A 46 -22.80 -8.08 -7.10
C SER A 46 -22.50 -6.72 -6.46
N VAL A 47 -22.63 -5.63 -7.21
CA VAL A 47 -22.41 -4.26 -6.71
C VAL A 47 -23.42 -3.90 -5.64
N TYR A 48 -24.72 -4.16 -5.85
CA TYR A 48 -25.75 -3.88 -4.85
C TYR A 48 -25.69 -4.84 -3.65
N GLY A 49 -25.39 -6.12 -3.89
CA GLY A 49 -25.43 -7.15 -2.85
C GLY A 49 -24.20 -7.23 -1.96
N LEU A 50 -23.05 -6.75 -2.42
CA LEU A 50 -21.78 -6.75 -1.68
C LEU A 50 -21.21 -5.35 -1.43
N GLY A 51 -21.74 -4.30 -2.09
CA GLY A 51 -21.34 -2.91 -1.89
C GLY A 51 -21.95 -2.30 -0.64
N PHE A 52 -21.30 -1.27 -0.09
CA PHE A 52 -21.79 -0.54 1.07
C PHE A 52 -22.78 0.53 0.62
N ILE A 53 -24.04 0.42 1.00
CA ILE A 53 -25.08 1.40 0.66
C ILE A 53 -25.48 2.15 1.95
N PRO A 54 -25.10 3.44 2.10
CA PRO A 54 -25.37 4.20 3.32
C PRO A 54 -26.84 4.15 3.77
N ALA A 55 -27.77 4.35 2.85
CA ALA A 55 -29.20 4.34 3.16
C ALA A 55 -29.70 2.98 3.66
N VAL A 56 -29.09 1.88 3.23
CA VAL A 56 -29.48 0.52 3.68
C VAL A 56 -28.88 0.21 5.04
N VAL A 57 -27.62 0.58 5.27
CA VAL A 57 -26.94 0.32 6.57
C VAL A 57 -27.49 1.20 7.68
N PHE A 58 -27.98 2.40 7.37
CA PHE A 58 -28.57 3.32 8.35
C PHE A 58 -30.11 3.33 8.34
N ASP A 59 -30.74 2.30 7.80
CA ASP A 59 -32.19 2.09 7.83
C ASP A 59 -33.04 3.22 7.20
N TYR A 60 -32.48 4.00 6.26
CA TYR A 60 -33.22 4.98 5.46
C TYR A 60 -33.89 4.37 4.21
N ALA A 61 -33.41 3.22 3.75
CA ALA A 61 -33.93 2.47 2.61
C ALA A 61 -33.77 0.96 2.83
N ALA A 62 -34.55 0.17 2.09
CA ALA A 62 -34.42 -1.29 2.08
C ALA A 62 -33.86 -1.76 0.74
N LEU A 63 -32.89 -2.67 0.79
CA LEU A 63 -32.43 -3.39 -0.40
C LEU A 63 -33.43 -4.50 -0.73
N ASP A 64 -33.68 -4.73 -2.02
CA ASP A 64 -34.49 -5.87 -2.46
C ASP A 64 -33.87 -7.19 -1.92
N PRO A 65 -34.64 -8.05 -1.23
CA PRO A 65 -34.13 -9.31 -0.69
C PRO A 65 -33.49 -10.23 -1.74
N SER A 66 -33.87 -10.13 -3.01
CA SER A 66 -33.26 -10.89 -4.11
C SER A 66 -31.83 -10.44 -4.44
N LEU A 67 -31.45 -9.22 -4.05
CA LEU A 67 -30.10 -8.67 -4.23
C LEU A 67 -29.23 -8.80 -2.96
N ALA A 68 -29.81 -9.13 -1.81
CA ALA A 68 -29.10 -9.21 -0.54
C ALA A 68 -28.22 -10.48 -0.46
N ILE A 69 -26.95 -10.37 -0.86
CA ILE A 69 -25.97 -11.47 -0.81
C ILE A 69 -25.41 -11.65 0.61
N VAL A 70 -25.17 -10.55 1.31
CA VAL A 70 -24.67 -10.53 2.70
C VAL A 70 -25.52 -9.60 3.57
N PRO A 71 -25.51 -9.74 4.91
CA PRO A 71 -26.14 -8.78 5.81
C PRO A 71 -25.57 -7.36 5.61
N PRO A 72 -26.37 -6.29 5.82
CA PRO A 72 -25.91 -4.90 5.65
C PRO A 72 -24.61 -4.60 6.39
N ASP A 73 -24.43 -5.08 7.62
CA ASP A 73 -23.22 -4.85 8.42
C ASP A 73 -21.95 -5.45 7.78
N ALA A 74 -22.07 -6.57 7.06
CA ALA A 74 -20.95 -7.19 6.37
C ALA A 74 -20.44 -6.34 5.20
N THR A 75 -21.30 -5.47 4.66
CA THR A 75 -20.93 -4.54 3.58
C THR A 75 -19.90 -3.51 4.01
N LEU A 76 -19.69 -3.28 5.32
CA LEU A 76 -18.57 -2.51 5.85
C LEU A 76 -17.18 -3.06 5.43
N ILE A 77 -17.12 -4.33 5.02
CA ILE A 77 -15.89 -4.99 4.59
C ILE A 77 -15.99 -5.45 3.13
N THR A 78 -17.08 -6.08 2.71
CA THR A 78 -17.15 -6.72 1.38
C THR A 78 -17.01 -5.71 0.24
N TYR A 79 -17.47 -4.48 0.45
CA TYR A 79 -17.37 -3.40 -0.54
C TYR A 79 -15.93 -3.14 -1.00
N ALA A 80 -14.96 -3.33 -0.08
CA ALA A 80 -13.55 -3.05 -0.33
C ALA A 80 -12.92 -4.02 -1.34
N PHE A 81 -13.60 -5.12 -1.66
CA PHE A 81 -13.12 -6.12 -2.62
C PHE A 81 -13.75 -5.98 -4.01
N LEU A 82 -14.79 -5.17 -4.15
CA LEU A 82 -15.44 -4.90 -5.42
C LEU A 82 -14.74 -3.77 -6.19
N HIS A 83 -14.66 -3.88 -7.51
CA HIS A 83 -14.13 -2.84 -8.38
C HIS A 83 -14.98 -2.72 -9.64
N SER A 84 -15.18 -1.48 -10.11
CA SER A 84 -16.05 -1.16 -11.28
C SER A 84 -15.38 -1.43 -12.62
N ASN A 85 -14.05 -1.38 -12.69
CA ASN A 85 -13.29 -1.62 -13.91
C ASN A 85 -11.82 -1.95 -13.60
N LEU A 86 -11.07 -2.33 -14.64
CA LEU A 86 -9.68 -2.75 -14.51
C LEU A 86 -8.75 -1.63 -14.03
N MET A 87 -9.03 -0.36 -14.40
CA MET A 87 -8.24 0.79 -13.93
C MET A 87 -8.47 1.03 -12.44
N HIS A 88 -9.72 0.91 -11.99
CA HIS A 88 -10.07 1.03 -10.57
C HIS A 88 -9.39 -0.07 -9.74
N LEU A 89 -9.40 -1.33 -10.19
CA LEU A 89 -8.64 -2.41 -9.56
C LEU A 89 -7.13 -2.14 -9.60
N GLY A 90 -6.58 -1.87 -10.78
CA GLY A 90 -5.15 -1.72 -11.02
C GLY A 90 -4.53 -0.60 -10.19
N SER A 91 -5.21 0.55 -10.09
CA SER A 91 -4.76 1.68 -9.27
C SER A 91 -4.74 1.37 -7.78
N ASN A 92 -5.78 0.71 -7.24
CA ASN A 92 -5.79 0.29 -5.83
C ASN A 92 -4.68 -0.72 -5.53
N MET A 93 -4.53 -1.73 -6.38
CA MET A 93 -3.53 -2.78 -6.19
C MET A 93 -2.12 -2.24 -6.34
N LEU A 94 -1.90 -1.25 -7.21
CA LEU A 94 -0.60 -0.56 -7.33
C LEU A 94 -0.23 0.17 -6.04
N PHE A 95 -1.15 0.95 -5.48
CA PHE A 95 -0.88 1.65 -4.21
C PHE A 95 -0.68 0.65 -3.06
N LEU A 96 -1.49 -0.40 -2.99
CA LEU A 96 -1.33 -1.47 -2.01
C LEU A 96 0.02 -2.17 -2.17
N TRP A 97 0.46 -2.44 -3.39
CA TRP A 97 1.75 -3.09 -3.67
C TRP A 97 2.94 -2.21 -3.28
N VAL A 98 2.89 -0.91 -3.57
CA VAL A 98 4.02 -0.01 -3.31
C VAL A 98 4.16 0.34 -1.82
N PHE A 99 3.06 0.42 -1.07
CA PHE A 99 3.10 0.88 0.31
C PHE A 99 2.78 -0.22 1.34
N GLY A 100 2.09 -1.28 0.95
CA GLY A 100 1.60 -2.32 1.84
C GLY A 100 2.71 -3.15 2.46
N ASP A 101 3.79 -3.43 1.73
CA ASP A 101 4.90 -4.29 2.18
C ASP A 101 5.59 -3.73 3.44
N ASN A 102 5.84 -2.44 3.46
CA ASN A 102 6.47 -1.67 4.52
C ASN A 102 5.57 -1.58 5.76
N VAL A 103 4.28 -1.37 5.55
CA VAL A 103 3.28 -1.32 6.64
C VAL A 103 3.08 -2.73 7.22
N GLU A 104 3.06 -3.77 6.37
CA GLU A 104 3.01 -5.16 6.79
C GLU A 104 4.26 -5.56 7.58
N ASP A 105 5.45 -5.09 7.19
CA ASP A 105 6.69 -5.29 7.94
C ASP A 105 6.60 -4.67 9.34
N ALA A 106 6.14 -3.41 9.41
CA ALA A 106 6.01 -2.63 10.63
C ALA A 106 4.98 -3.21 11.61
N LEU A 107 3.89 -3.80 11.12
CA LEU A 107 2.79 -4.34 11.95
C LEU A 107 2.92 -5.85 12.17
N GLY A 108 3.49 -6.59 11.22
CA GLY A 108 3.37 -8.04 11.07
C GLY A 108 2.04 -8.47 10.44
N HIS A 109 2.04 -9.67 9.84
CA HIS A 109 0.94 -10.20 9.02
C HIS A 109 -0.46 -10.04 9.61
N VAL A 110 -0.70 -10.59 10.81
CA VAL A 110 -2.04 -10.61 11.42
C VAL A 110 -2.53 -9.20 11.74
N ARG A 111 -1.67 -8.36 12.32
CA ARG A 111 -2.03 -6.97 12.66
C ARG A 111 -2.25 -6.14 11.41
N PHE A 112 -1.48 -6.36 10.36
CA PHE A 112 -1.68 -5.69 9.07
C PHE A 112 -3.02 -6.06 8.43
N LEU A 113 -3.42 -7.33 8.46
CA LEU A 113 -4.75 -7.74 7.97
C LEU A 113 -5.88 -7.04 8.76
N LEU A 114 -5.81 -7.07 10.09
CA LEU A 114 -6.80 -6.40 10.94
C LEU A 114 -6.81 -4.88 10.73
N PHE A 115 -5.63 -4.28 10.56
CA PHE A 115 -5.47 -2.86 10.25
C PHE A 115 -6.12 -2.50 8.92
N TYR A 116 -5.89 -3.29 7.87
CA TYR A 116 -6.46 -3.07 6.54
C TYR A 116 -7.98 -3.13 6.57
N LEU A 117 -8.55 -4.17 7.20
CA LEU A 117 -10.00 -4.35 7.33
C LEU A 117 -10.63 -3.25 8.20
N ALA A 118 -9.96 -2.82 9.27
CA ALA A 118 -10.43 -1.71 10.10
C ALA A 118 -10.42 -0.37 9.34
N CYS A 119 -9.42 -0.14 8.48
CA CYS A 119 -9.40 1.05 7.61
C CYS A 119 -10.51 1.01 6.56
N ALA A 120 -10.85 -0.16 6.00
CA ALA A 120 -12.03 -0.33 5.14
C ALA A 120 -13.32 0.05 5.89
N ALA A 121 -13.56 -0.58 7.05
CA ALA A 121 -14.77 -0.33 7.82
C ALA A 121 -14.90 1.13 8.26
N ALA A 122 -13.81 1.75 8.72
CA ALA A 122 -13.81 3.17 9.08
C ALA A 122 -14.04 4.08 7.86
N GLY A 123 -13.51 3.72 6.70
CA GLY A 123 -13.79 4.39 5.43
C GLY A 123 -15.27 4.34 5.07
N ALA A 124 -15.87 3.15 5.06
CA ALA A 124 -17.30 2.98 4.80
C ALA A 124 -18.17 3.77 5.78
N LEU A 125 -17.91 3.65 7.09
CA LEU A 125 -18.67 4.38 8.11
C LEU A 125 -18.56 5.89 7.93
N PHE A 126 -17.34 6.42 7.71
CA PHE A 126 -17.17 7.85 7.49
C PHE A 126 -17.88 8.32 6.22
N HIS A 127 -17.79 7.55 5.12
CA HIS A 127 -18.51 7.84 3.89
C HIS A 127 -20.02 7.88 4.10
N GLY A 128 -20.56 6.88 4.81
CA GLY A 128 -21.96 6.85 5.19
C GLY A 128 -22.34 8.06 6.04
N LEU A 129 -21.56 8.43 7.04
CA LEU A 129 -21.87 9.57 7.91
C LEU A 129 -21.89 10.91 7.16
N VAL A 130 -21.11 11.04 6.08
CA VAL A 130 -21.14 12.21 5.20
C VAL A 130 -22.42 12.23 4.35
N GLY A 131 -22.87 11.08 3.85
CA GLY A 131 -24.06 10.96 3.00
C GLY A 131 -25.00 9.84 3.45
N PRO A 132 -25.67 9.96 4.61
CA PRO A 132 -26.36 8.83 5.25
C PRO A 132 -27.58 8.33 4.48
N THR A 133 -28.18 9.18 3.64
CA THR A 133 -29.34 8.84 2.80
C THR A 133 -28.94 8.42 1.38
N SER A 134 -27.65 8.32 1.08
CA SER A 134 -27.18 7.91 -0.25
C SER A 134 -27.57 6.46 -0.54
N GLN A 135 -28.19 6.25 -1.70
CA GLN A 135 -28.51 4.92 -2.22
C GLN A 135 -27.45 4.41 -3.21
N SER A 136 -26.41 5.20 -3.46
CA SER A 136 -25.32 4.80 -4.35
C SER A 136 -24.40 3.80 -3.63
N PRO A 137 -24.14 2.61 -4.19
CA PRO A 137 -23.22 1.65 -3.60
C PRO A 137 -21.77 2.16 -3.64
N LEU A 138 -21.15 2.24 -2.47
CA LEU A 138 -19.71 2.38 -2.32
C LEU A 138 -19.04 1.05 -2.65
N ILE A 139 -18.03 1.07 -3.52
CA ILE A 139 -17.17 -0.08 -3.85
C ILE A 139 -15.71 0.36 -4.00
N GLY A 140 -14.77 -0.55 -3.75
CA GLY A 140 -13.35 -0.31 -3.98
C GLY A 140 -12.50 -0.37 -2.72
N ALA A 141 -11.29 -0.90 -2.87
CA ALA A 141 -10.31 -1.03 -1.78
C ALA A 141 -9.76 0.32 -1.26
N SER A 142 -10.15 1.44 -1.88
CA SER A 142 -9.47 2.72 -1.75
C SER A 142 -9.51 3.29 -0.34
N GLY A 143 -10.58 3.05 0.44
CA GLY A 143 -10.62 3.42 1.86
C GLY A 143 -9.50 2.74 2.67
N ALA A 144 -9.38 1.42 2.55
CA ALA A 144 -8.31 0.66 3.21
C ALA A 144 -6.92 1.07 2.74
N VAL A 145 -6.74 1.20 1.41
CA VAL A 145 -5.48 1.62 0.80
C VAL A 145 -5.09 3.04 1.23
N SER A 146 -6.04 3.95 1.38
CA SER A 146 -5.78 5.31 1.88
C SER A 146 -5.27 5.27 3.33
N GLY A 147 -5.77 4.34 4.16
CA GLY A 147 -5.22 4.07 5.48
C GLY A 147 -3.80 3.52 5.46
N VAL A 148 -3.49 2.60 4.53
CA VAL A 148 -2.12 2.10 4.31
C VAL A 148 -1.18 3.23 3.90
N VAL A 149 -1.60 4.13 3.01
CA VAL A 149 -0.81 5.30 2.59
C VAL A 149 -0.53 6.24 3.77
N ALA A 150 -1.52 6.51 4.61
CA ALA A 150 -1.36 7.34 5.80
C ALA A 150 -0.38 6.70 6.80
N ALA A 151 -0.51 5.40 7.05
CA ALA A 151 0.41 4.65 7.90
C ALA A 151 1.84 4.66 7.35
N TYR A 152 2.00 4.42 6.05
CA TYR A 152 3.29 4.47 5.37
C TYR A 152 3.95 5.85 5.53
N LEU A 153 3.19 6.93 5.31
CA LEU A 153 3.69 8.29 5.50
C LEU A 153 4.21 8.53 6.92
N MET A 154 3.47 8.05 7.93
CA MET A 154 3.90 8.19 9.32
C MET A 154 5.11 7.32 9.65
N LEU A 155 5.26 6.13 9.06
CA LEU A 155 6.39 5.24 9.30
C LEU A 155 7.65 5.71 8.55
N HIS A 156 7.51 6.15 7.30
CA HIS A 156 8.61 6.31 6.36
C HIS A 156 8.57 7.66 5.60
N PRO A 157 8.38 8.82 6.26
CA PRO A 157 8.16 10.10 5.57
C PRO A 157 9.34 10.54 4.71
N LYS A 158 10.56 10.12 5.04
CA LYS A 158 11.80 10.52 4.34
C LYS A 158 12.31 9.47 3.34
N VAL A 159 11.65 8.31 3.23
CA VAL A 159 12.01 7.30 2.22
C VAL A 159 11.70 7.87 0.85
N ARG A 160 12.59 7.65 -0.13
CA ARG A 160 12.36 8.12 -1.50
C ARG A 160 11.47 7.13 -2.24
N VAL A 161 10.30 7.62 -2.66
CA VAL A 161 9.36 6.89 -3.50
C VAL A 161 9.56 7.34 -4.94
N TRP A 162 9.68 6.40 -5.87
CA TRP A 162 9.70 6.72 -7.29
C TRP A 162 8.29 7.06 -7.75
N VAL A 163 8.13 8.29 -8.20
CA VAL A 163 6.85 8.82 -8.65
C VAL A 163 6.97 9.23 -10.10
N LEU A 164 5.99 8.83 -10.91
CA LEU A 164 5.82 9.33 -12.27
C LEU A 164 5.15 10.71 -12.22
N VAL A 165 5.95 11.74 -12.49
CA VAL A 165 5.47 13.12 -12.61
C VAL A 165 5.09 13.39 -14.07
N LEU A 166 3.93 14.04 -14.28
CA LEU A 166 3.36 14.32 -15.61
C LEU A 166 3.26 13.10 -16.52
N PHE A 167 3.07 11.90 -15.95
CA PHE A 167 3.04 10.62 -16.67
C PHE A 167 4.28 10.33 -17.55
N ARG A 168 5.39 11.07 -17.38
CA ARG A 168 6.55 10.97 -18.29
C ARG A 168 7.91 10.87 -17.61
N PHE A 169 8.07 11.47 -16.43
CA PHE A 169 9.37 11.60 -15.78
C PHE A 169 9.36 10.90 -14.42
N PRO A 170 10.07 9.76 -14.27
CA PRO A 170 10.23 9.11 -12.98
C PRO A 170 11.20 9.94 -12.13
N LEU A 171 10.73 10.45 -10.99
CA LEU A 171 11.52 11.24 -10.07
C LEU A 171 11.43 10.65 -8.65
N PRO A 172 12.57 10.40 -7.98
CA PRO A 172 12.56 9.93 -6.61
C PRO A 172 12.33 11.11 -5.67
N LEU A 173 11.14 11.19 -5.08
CA LEU A 173 10.78 12.24 -4.12
C LEU A 173 10.68 11.66 -2.71
N PRO A 174 11.05 12.42 -1.66
CA PRO A 174 10.82 11.97 -0.29
C PRO A 174 9.31 11.81 -0.08
N ALA A 175 8.88 10.67 0.47
CA ALA A 175 7.49 10.24 0.55
C ALA A 175 6.54 11.32 1.10
N PHE A 176 6.99 12.10 2.09
CA PHE A 176 6.17 13.15 2.67
C PHE A 176 5.63 14.14 1.64
N LEU A 177 6.39 14.45 0.60
CA LEU A 177 6.01 15.47 -0.37
C LEU A 177 4.81 15.02 -1.25
N PRO A 178 4.90 13.94 -2.04
CA PRO A 178 3.77 13.47 -2.84
C PRO A 178 2.60 12.96 -1.97
N LEU A 179 2.88 12.33 -0.83
CA LEU A 179 1.82 11.76 0.01
C LEU A 179 1.04 12.83 0.78
N LEU A 180 1.67 13.86 1.34
CA LEU A 180 0.93 14.96 1.98
C LEU A 180 0.09 15.73 0.97
N PHE A 181 0.63 15.97 -0.24
CA PHE A 181 -0.15 16.60 -1.31
C PHE A 181 -1.39 15.76 -1.68
N TRP A 182 -1.21 14.46 -1.86
CA TRP A 182 -2.31 13.56 -2.21
C TRP A 182 -3.34 13.41 -1.08
N ILE A 183 -2.89 13.32 0.18
CA ILE A 183 -3.78 13.29 1.35
C ILE A 183 -4.55 14.61 1.44
N GLY A 184 -3.89 15.76 1.33
CA GLY A 184 -4.53 17.06 1.33
C GLY A 184 -5.58 17.21 0.24
N GLN A 185 -5.31 16.66 -0.96
CA GLN A 185 -6.28 16.59 -2.04
C GLN A 185 -7.55 15.81 -1.63
N GLN A 186 -7.44 14.70 -0.89
CA GLN A 186 -8.62 13.93 -0.47
C GLN A 186 -9.56 14.76 0.39
N PHE A 187 -9.01 15.51 1.37
CA PHE A 187 -9.80 16.39 2.23
C PHE A 187 -10.41 17.58 1.45
N ALA A 188 -9.63 18.17 0.53
CA ALA A 188 -10.13 19.26 -0.30
C ALA A 188 -11.28 18.80 -1.21
N MET A 189 -11.14 17.63 -1.83
CA MET A 189 -12.17 17.09 -2.72
C MET A 189 -13.42 16.64 -1.97
N LEU A 190 -13.29 16.11 -0.75
CA LEU A 190 -14.46 15.86 0.11
C LEU A 190 -15.29 17.14 0.34
N ALA A 191 -14.64 18.30 0.49
CA ALA A 191 -15.32 19.57 0.72
C ALA A 191 -15.96 20.17 -0.56
N ILE A 192 -15.45 19.81 -1.73
CA ILE A 192 -15.88 20.39 -3.02
C ILE A 192 -16.86 19.46 -3.76
N ASP A 193 -16.67 18.15 -3.64
CA ASP A 193 -17.28 17.11 -4.47
C ASP A 193 -17.69 15.89 -3.60
N GLY A 194 -18.19 16.14 -2.38
CA GLY A 194 -18.50 15.09 -1.41
C GLY A 194 -19.53 14.05 -1.86
N GLU A 195 -20.37 14.40 -2.85
CA GLU A 195 -21.39 13.53 -3.47
C GLU A 195 -20.98 13.01 -4.86
N GLY A 196 -19.74 13.27 -5.30
CA GLY A 196 -19.24 12.84 -6.61
C GLY A 196 -19.04 11.33 -6.74
N GLU A 197 -18.67 10.88 -7.95
CA GLU A 197 -18.42 9.45 -8.25
C GLU A 197 -17.25 8.86 -7.44
N VAL A 198 -16.32 9.71 -7.01
CA VAL A 198 -15.18 9.29 -6.18
C VAL A 198 -15.57 9.37 -4.72
N SER A 199 -15.38 8.27 -4.01
CA SER A 199 -15.75 8.14 -2.60
C SER A 199 -14.76 8.84 -1.65
N TRP A 200 -14.65 10.17 -1.75
CA TRP A 200 -13.72 10.98 -0.94
C TRP A 200 -13.90 10.76 0.56
N GLY A 201 -15.14 10.56 1.02
CA GLY A 201 -15.44 10.22 2.41
C GLY A 201 -14.77 8.92 2.85
N ALA A 202 -14.77 7.90 2.00
CA ALA A 202 -14.10 6.63 2.30
C ALA A 202 -12.58 6.78 2.39
N HIS A 203 -11.99 7.61 1.52
CA HIS A 203 -10.56 7.91 1.59
C HIS A 203 -10.20 8.65 2.87
N VAL A 204 -10.96 9.69 3.24
CA VAL A 204 -10.73 10.47 4.47
C VAL A 204 -10.90 9.61 5.73
N GLY A 205 -11.96 8.81 5.81
CA GLY A 205 -12.17 7.87 6.92
C GLY A 205 -11.03 6.86 7.04
N GLY A 206 -10.59 6.31 5.91
CA GLY A 206 -9.43 5.42 5.83
C GLY A 206 -8.13 6.09 6.28
N ILE A 207 -7.85 7.32 5.83
CA ILE A 207 -6.66 8.10 6.23
C ILE A 207 -6.63 8.34 7.73
N ILE A 208 -7.75 8.79 8.30
CA ILE A 208 -7.87 9.07 9.74
C ILE A 208 -7.64 7.78 10.53
N ALA A 209 -8.33 6.70 10.16
CA ALA A 209 -8.18 5.40 10.81
C ALA A 209 -6.75 4.87 10.71
N GLY A 210 -6.15 4.90 9.53
CA GLY A 210 -4.79 4.44 9.30
C GLY A 210 -3.76 5.22 10.12
N ALA A 211 -3.89 6.54 10.17
CA ALA A 211 -3.02 7.41 10.95
C ALA A 211 -3.13 7.17 12.46
N LEU A 212 -4.33 6.85 12.97
CA LEU A 212 -4.54 6.54 14.38
C LEU A 212 -4.07 5.12 14.72
N LEU A 213 -4.51 4.12 13.96
CA LEU A 213 -4.26 2.71 14.25
C LEU A 213 -2.79 2.33 14.16
N VAL A 214 -2.02 2.92 13.22
CA VAL A 214 -0.58 2.62 13.09
C VAL A 214 0.21 2.95 14.36
N VAL A 215 -0.23 3.96 15.13
CA VAL A 215 0.42 4.37 16.39
C VAL A 215 0.42 3.23 17.40
N PHE A 216 -0.70 2.50 17.48
CA PHE A 216 -0.95 1.45 18.47
C PHE A 216 -0.61 0.04 17.96
N MET A 217 -0.79 -0.22 16.67
CA MET A 217 -0.69 -1.58 16.10
C MET A 217 0.72 -1.96 15.65
N ARG A 218 1.60 -0.98 15.35
CA ARG A 218 3.00 -1.23 14.97
C ARG A 218 3.74 -2.08 16.01
N ARG A 219 4.75 -2.82 15.56
CA ARG A 219 5.65 -3.59 16.45
C ARG A 219 6.37 -2.63 17.40
N ARG A 220 6.66 -3.13 18.62
CA ARG A 220 7.49 -2.40 19.58
C ARG A 220 8.88 -2.17 18.99
N GLY A 221 9.37 -0.93 19.06
CA GLY A 221 10.68 -0.55 18.52
C GLY A 221 10.66 -0.03 17.08
N VAL A 222 9.55 -0.15 16.35
CA VAL A 222 9.40 0.51 15.04
C VAL A 222 9.07 1.99 15.27
N PRO A 223 9.93 2.94 14.89
CA PRO A 223 9.69 4.36 15.15
C PRO A 223 8.61 4.92 14.22
N LEU A 224 7.99 6.02 14.63
CA LEU A 224 7.20 6.86 13.73
C LEU A 224 8.04 8.08 13.39
N PHE A 225 7.79 8.60 12.20
CA PHE A 225 8.46 9.74 11.61
C PHE A 225 9.97 9.54 11.56
N ASP A 226 10.37 8.34 11.11
CA ASP A 226 11.76 7.88 11.17
C ASP A 226 12.70 8.97 10.65
N ARG A 227 13.65 9.37 11.51
CA ARG A 227 14.62 10.43 11.21
C ARG A 227 15.88 9.87 10.55
N THR A 228 16.09 8.57 10.67
CA THR A 228 17.27 7.83 10.22
C THR A 228 17.12 7.38 8.78
N ILE A 229 18.01 7.89 7.92
CA ILE A 229 18.24 7.35 6.58
C ILE A 229 18.88 5.98 6.78
N VAL A 230 18.15 4.90 6.51
CA VAL A 230 18.75 3.56 6.48
C VAL A 230 19.39 3.38 5.12
N THR A 231 20.71 3.55 5.08
CA THR A 231 21.52 3.10 3.95
C THR A 231 21.47 1.56 3.91
N PRO A 232 21.32 0.94 2.72
CA PRO A 232 21.43 -0.51 2.60
C PRO A 232 22.73 -1.00 3.24
N LYS A 233 22.76 -2.23 3.75
CA LYS A 233 24.06 -2.89 4.03
C LYS A 233 24.85 -2.81 2.73
N ALA A 234 25.85 -1.92 2.68
CA ALA A 234 26.87 -2.01 1.65
C ALA A 234 27.33 -3.46 1.68
N VAL A 235 27.42 -4.11 0.52
CA VAL A 235 28.13 -5.38 0.41
C VAL A 235 29.43 -5.15 1.17
N GLU A 236 29.61 -5.85 2.28
CA GLU A 236 30.92 -5.92 2.90
C GLU A 236 31.79 -6.48 1.78
N HIS A 237 32.54 -5.60 1.11
CA HIS A 237 33.67 -6.04 0.34
C HIS A 237 34.51 -6.75 1.37
N ARG A 238 34.41 -8.08 1.39
CA ARG A 238 35.35 -8.94 2.09
C ARG A 238 36.68 -8.38 1.64
N GLN A 239 37.38 -7.67 2.54
CA GLN A 239 38.73 -7.25 2.27
C GLN A 239 39.45 -8.57 2.03
N VAL A 240 39.66 -8.90 0.76
CA VAL A 240 40.59 -9.92 0.39
C VAL A 240 41.89 -9.35 0.92
N ALA A 241 42.39 -9.94 2.02
CA ALA A 241 43.69 -9.57 2.55
C ALA A 241 44.64 -9.51 1.35
N PRO A 242 45.48 -8.47 1.23
CA PRO A 242 46.45 -8.41 0.15
C PRO A 242 47.15 -9.76 0.09
N LEU A 243 47.12 -10.41 -1.08
CA LEU A 243 47.93 -11.60 -1.30
C LEU A 243 49.34 -11.23 -0.86
N THR A 244 49.81 -11.78 0.26
CA THR A 244 51.19 -11.63 0.69
C THR A 244 52.01 -12.24 -0.43
N THR A 245 52.59 -11.40 -1.27
CA THR A 245 53.57 -11.81 -2.27
C THR A 245 54.66 -12.55 -1.49
N PRO A 246 54.94 -13.83 -1.80
CA PRO A 246 56.06 -14.51 -1.19
C PRO A 246 57.31 -13.68 -1.46
N VAL A 247 58.02 -13.31 -0.40
CA VAL A 247 59.33 -12.66 -0.51
C VAL A 247 60.21 -13.61 -1.32
N ALA A 248 60.66 -13.17 -2.49
CA ALA A 248 61.55 -13.95 -3.33
C ALA A 248 62.83 -14.26 -2.54
N PRO A 249 63.32 -15.51 -2.53
CA PRO A 249 64.56 -15.85 -1.86
C PRO A 249 65.72 -15.02 -2.44
N PRO A 250 66.72 -14.65 -1.61
CA PRO A 250 67.84 -13.84 -2.05
C PRO A 250 68.58 -14.55 -3.19
N SER A 251 68.87 -13.78 -4.24
CA SER A 251 69.64 -14.25 -5.40
C SER A 251 71.01 -14.78 -4.96
N PRO A 252 71.47 -15.93 -5.48
CA PRO A 252 72.79 -16.44 -5.15
C PRO A 252 73.88 -15.45 -5.60
N PRO A 253 75.02 -15.39 -4.88
CA PRO A 253 76.10 -14.47 -5.21
C PRO A 253 76.63 -14.73 -6.62
N ARG A 254 76.73 -13.65 -7.43
CA ARG A 254 77.34 -13.70 -8.76
C ARG A 254 78.78 -14.21 -8.65
N GLN A 255 79.06 -15.35 -9.25
CA GLN A 255 80.43 -15.77 -9.51
C GLN A 255 81.04 -14.80 -10.54
N THR A 256 82.03 -14.03 -10.11
CA THR A 256 82.87 -13.22 -11.00
C THR A 256 83.76 -14.16 -11.80
N VAL A 257 83.49 -14.32 -13.09
CA VAL A 257 84.36 -15.08 -13.99
C VAL A 257 85.56 -14.21 -14.33
N HIS A 258 86.72 -14.55 -13.78
CA HIS A 258 88.00 -13.96 -14.17
C HIS A 258 88.43 -14.56 -15.51
N TRP A 259 88.47 -13.74 -16.55
CA TRP A 259 89.20 -14.06 -17.79
C TRP A 259 90.54 -13.32 -17.75
N GLY A 260 91.62 -14.10 -17.65
CA GLY A 260 92.98 -13.60 -17.61
C GLY A 260 93.54 -13.30 -19.00
N ARG A 261 94.31 -12.20 -19.04
CA ARG A 261 95.30 -11.72 -20.02
C ARG A 261 94.98 -11.81 -21.52
#